data_AF-A0A4Q3TKN0-F1
#
_entry.id   AF-A0A4Q3TKN0-F1
#
_cell.length_a   1.000
_cell.length_b   1.000
_cell.length_c   1.000
_cell.angle_alpha   90.00
_cell.angle_beta   90.00
_cell.angle_gamma   90.00
#
_symmetry.space_group_name_H-M   'P 1'
#
loop_
_entity.id
_entity.type
_entity.pdbx_description
1 polymer ?
#
loop_
_entity_poly.entity_id
_entity_poly.type
_entity_poly.pdbx_seq_one_letter_code
_entity_poly.pdbx_strand_id
1 'polypeptide(L)' 'MSVVMISTMVLCFALTISVAVSIGLSAVLGIQASNANMLISVKEMFNSINKFPLAAIPFFILAGNLMETG' A
#
# COMPACT_ATOMS: atom_id res chain seq x y z
N MET A 1 11.31 -4.65 8.90
CA MET A 1 10.32 -3.77 8.23
C MET A 1 9.56 -4.50 7.15
N SER A 2 10.18 -4.76 6.00
CA SER A 2 9.47 -5.30 4.83
C SER A 2 8.83 -6.66 5.05
N VAL A 3 9.47 -7.58 5.79
CA VAL A 3 8.90 -8.90 6.08
C VAL A 3 7.62 -8.80 6.91
N VAL A 4 7.61 -7.95 7.94
CA VAL A 4 6.41 -7.69 8.75
C VAL A 4 5.30 -7.12 7.87
N MET A 5 5.59 -6.07 7.10
CA MET A 5 4.60 -5.43 6.23
C MET A 5 4.00 -6.39 5.20
N ILE A 6 4.82 -7.20 4.53
CA ILE A 6 4.37 -8.19 3.54
C ILE A 6 3.52 -9.26 4.21
N SER A 7 3.95 -9.78 5.37
CA SER A 7 3.18 -10.79 6.11
C SER A 7 1.80 -10.29 6.53
N THR A 8 1.70 -9.04 7.02
CA THR A 8 0.42 -8.46 7.41
C THR A 8 -0.49 -8.17 6.22
N MET A 9 0.06 -7.69 5.10
CA MET A 9 -0.70 -7.47 3.86
C MET A 9 -1.29 -8.77 3.33
N VAL A 10 -0.49 -9.84 3.26
CA VAL A 10 -0.96 -11.15 2.79
C VAL A 10 -2.05 -11.71 3.71
N LEU A 11 -1.89 -11.55 5.03
CA LEU A 11 -2.90 -11.95 5.99
C LEU A 11 -4.22 -11.18 5.82
N CYS A 12 -4.15 -9.85 5.62
CA CYS A 12 -5.34 -9.03 5.40
C CYS A 12 -6.02 -9.30 4.06
N PHE A 13 -5.26 -9.61 3.01
CA PHE A 13 -5.81 -10.05 1.72
C PHE A 13 -6.50 -11.40 1.82
N ALA A 14 -5.95 -12.35 2.59
CA ALA A 14 -6.61 -13.62 2.86
C ALA A 14 -7.94 -13.47 3.62
N LEU A 15 -8.07 -12.39 4.41
CA LEU A 15 -9.31 -12.02 5.11
C LEU A 15 -10.27 -11.16 4.26
N THR A 16 -9.97 -10.96 2.97
CA THR A 16 -10.75 -10.13 2.04
C THR A 16 -10.98 -8.69 2.55
N ILE A 17 -10.07 -8.18 3.38
CA ILE A 17 -10.13 -6.81 3.89
C ILE A 17 -9.77 -5.85 2.77
N SER A 18 -10.40 -4.67 2.74
CA SER A 18 -10.10 -3.60 1.78
C SER A 18 -8.60 -3.34 1.67
N VAL A 19 -8.12 -3.16 0.44
CA VAL A 19 -6.70 -2.95 0.13
C VAL A 19 -6.15 -1.72 0.85
N ALA A 20 -6.94 -0.63 0.93
CA ALA A 20 -6.55 0.58 1.64
C ALA A 20 -6.33 0.33 3.14
N VAL A 21 -7.22 -0.43 3.78
CA VAL A 21 -7.13 -0.77 5.20
C VAL A 21 -5.92 -1.67 5.47
N SER A 22 -5.67 -2.62 4.57
CA SER A 22 -4.54 -3.55 4.65
C SER A 22 -3.18 -2.85 4.54
N ILE A 23 -3.06 -1.85 3.65
CA ILE A 23 -1.84 -1.03 3.50
C ILE A 23 -1.61 -0.18 4.75
N GLY A 24 -2.66 0.43 5.29
CA GLY A 24 -2.58 1.23 6.52
C GLY A 24 -2.13 0.41 7.73
N LEU A 25 -2.75 -0.75 7.96
CA LEU A 25 -2.42 -1.63 9.08
C LEU A 25 -1.00 -2.21 8.98
N SER A 26 -0.60 -2.65 7.78
CA SER A 26 0.75 -3.17 7.56
C SER A 26 1.82 -2.10 7.79
N ALA A 27 1.58 -0.84 7.39
CA ALA A 27 2.49 0.27 7.66
C ALA A 27 2.62 0.59 9.15
N VAL A 28 1.50 0.65 9.89
CA VAL A 28 1.52 0.90 11.34
C VAL A 28 2.25 -0.21 12.10
N LEU A 29 1.96 -1.48 11.78
CA LEU A 29 2.62 -2.63 12.40
C LEU A 29 4.09 -2.76 12.00
N GLY A 30 4.42 -2.38 10.76
CA GLY A 30 5.79 -2.24 10.30
C GLY A 30 6.55 -1.25 11.16
N ILE A 31 6.06 -0.03 11.32
CA ILE A 31 6.77 1.03 12.06
C ILE A 31 6.91 0.69 13.55
N GLN A 32 5.86 0.10 14.16
CA GLN A 32 5.91 -0.41 15.53
C GLN A 32 7.01 -1.47 15.71
N ALA A 33 7.19 -2.38 14.75
CA ALA A 33 8.24 -3.39 14.79
C ALA A 33 9.66 -2.82 14.62
N SER A 34 9.82 -1.54 14.25
CA SER A 34 11.12 -0.92 13.97
C SER A 34 11.65 -0.08 15.11
N ASN A 35 10.84 0.14 16.16
CA ASN A 35 11.11 1.16 17.16
C ASN A 35 11.39 2.56 16.53
N ALA A 36 10.80 2.83 15.37
CA ALA A 36 10.99 4.09 14.66
C ALA A 36 9.94 5.11 15.12
N ASN A 37 10.35 6.38 15.22
CA ASN A 37 9.50 7.48 15.67
C ASN A 37 8.22 7.57 14.80
N MET A 38 7.05 7.56 15.43
CA MET A 38 5.71 7.50 14.78
C MET A 38 5.50 8.58 13.70
N LEU A 39 6.23 9.70 13.79
CA LEU A 39 6.27 10.79 12.81
C LEU A 39 6.68 10.35 11.39
N ILE A 40 7.47 9.28 11.25
CA ILE A 40 7.89 8.75 9.94
C ILE A 40 6.70 8.12 9.20
N SER A 41 5.71 7.59 9.94
CA SER A 41 4.50 6.98 9.36
C SER A 41 3.70 7.96 8.53
N VAL A 42 3.45 9.15 9.07
CA VAL A 42 2.67 10.18 8.39
C VAL A 42 3.43 10.70 7.15
N LYS A 43 4.76 10.83 7.26
CA LYS A 43 5.61 11.30 6.17
C LYS A 43 5.63 10.33 4.99
N GLU A 44 5.77 9.03 5.24
CA GLU A 44 5.73 7.99 4.20
C GLU A 44 4.33 7.79 3.61
N MET A 45 3.27 7.92 4.42
CA MET A 45 1.88 7.91 3.93
C MET A 45 1.62 9.07 2.96
N PHE A 46 2.02 10.30 3.31
CA PHE A 46 1.88 11.46 2.42
C PHE A 46 2.74 11.36 1.17
N ASN A 47 3.96 10.83 1.28
CA ASN A 47 4.83 10.60 0.12
C ASN A 47 4.20 9.59 -0.85
N SER A 48 3.54 8.55 -0.32
CA SER A 48 2.82 7.55 -1.10
C SER A 48 1.59 8.13 -1.80
N ILE A 49 0.82 9.01 -1.14
CA ILE A 49 -0.33 9.70 -1.75
C ILE A 49 0.11 10.59 -2.91
N ASN A 50 1.27 11.25 -2.84
CA ASN A 50 1.76 12.06 -3.95
C ASN A 50 2.17 11.22 -5.17
N LYS A 51 2.65 9.99 -4.95
CA LYS A 51 3.04 9.07 -6.03
C LYS A 51 1.88 8.25 -6.57
N PHE A 52 0.79 8.11 -5.81
CA PHE A 52 -0.34 7.27 -6.19
C PHE A 52 -1.05 7.77 -7.47
N PRO A 53 -1.43 9.06 -7.63
CA PRO A 53 -1.95 9.59 -8.90
C PRO A 53 -0.96 9.44 -10.05
N LEU A 54 0.33 9.63 -9.79
CA LEU A 54 1.39 9.52 -10.80
C LEU A 54 1.50 8.10 -11.36
N ALA A 55 1.28 7.09 -10.52
CA ALA A 55 1.19 5.68 -10.92
C ALA A 55 -0.21 5.30 -11.42
N ALA A 56 -1.27 5.97 -10.98
CA ALA A 56 -2.64 5.66 -11.38
C ALA A 56 -2.87 5.90 -12.88
N ILE A 57 -2.32 6.98 -13.45
CA ILE A 57 -2.44 7.31 -14.88
C ILE A 57 -1.97 6.15 -15.78
N PRO A 58 -0.73 5.62 -15.66
CA PRO A 58 -0.30 4.51 -16.49
C PRO A 58 -1.08 3.22 -16.22
N PHE A 59 -1.47 2.94 -14.97
CA PHE A 59 -2.29 1.76 -14.66
C PHE A 59 -3.70 1.84 -15.27
N PHE A 60 -4.32 3.02 -15.30
CA PHE A 60 -5.62 3.23 -15.95
C PHE A 60 -5.52 3.07 -17.48
N ILE A 61 -4.45 3.60 -18.09
CA ILE A 61 -4.18 3.43 -19.52
C ILE A 61 -3.94 1.95 -19.86
N LEU A 62 -3.15 1.25 -19.04
CA LEU A 62 -2.86 -0.17 -19.24
C LEU A 62 -4.13 -1.04 -19.07
N ALA A 63 -4.94 -0.76 -18.04
CA ALA A 63 -6.22 -1.44 -17.84
C ALA A 63 -7.20 -1.18 -18.98
N GLY A 64 -7.24 0.05 -19.51
CA GLY A 64 -8.02 0.40 -20.70
C GLY A 64 -7.58 -0.39 -21.94
N ASN A 65 -6.28 -0.50 -22.19
CA ASN A 65 -5.76 -1.31 -23.30
C ASN A 65 -6.03 -2.81 -23.10
N LEU A 66 -5.96 -3.30 -21.86
CA LEU A 66 -6.31 -4.68 -21.53
C LEU A 66 -7.81 -4.96 -21.75
N MET A 67 -8.68 -4.00 -21.43
CA MET A 67 -10.13 -4.09 -21.66
C MET A 67 -10.52 -3.94 -23.14
N GLU A 68 -9.74 -3.23 -23.95
CA GLU A 68 -9.95 -3.13 -25.41
C GLU A 68 -9.49 -4.40 -26.15
N THR A 69 -8.51 -5.12 -25.61
CA THR A 69 -7.91 -6.30 -26.25
C THR A 69 -8.51 -7.62 -25.76
N GLY A 70 -9.31 -7.60 -24.69
CA GLY A 70 -10.01 -8.76 -24.13
C GLY A 70 -11.49 -8.77 -24.47
#